data_AF-A0A7W0CUF7-F1
#
_entry.id   AF-A0A7W0CUF7-F1
#
_cell.length_a   1.000
_cell.length_b   1.000
_cell.length_c   1.000
_cell.angle_alpha   90.00
_cell.angle_beta   90.00
_cell.angle_gamma   90.00
#
_symmetry.space_group_name_H-M   'P 1'
#
loop_
_entity.id
_entity.type
_entity.pdbx_description
1 polymer ?
#
loop_
_entity_poly.entity_id
_entity_poly.type
_entity_poly.pdbx_seq_one_letter_code
_entity_poly.pdbx_strand_id
1 'polypeptide(L)'
;MKKITLPLLACLALPLVAAAPAQAAKQVSLCDTAIKDAKPRSGEPARGRGAVPGLRVSYLPKGFIYGDFSHHSGKKAWEYGYAWSDDRDDVDRKHRSLWVRVVCWPAAKSLKDLPGLPVVEGSFATAEKATVGGRKVLTKEGDGALGHGRYVGWVERPGVVITVMASEPLTSRLGRIIKGIRATN
;
A
#
# COMPACT_ATOMS: atom_id res chain seq x y z
N MET A 1 -78.91 29.11 -19.81
CA MET A 1 -78.98 27.69 -20.23
C MET A 1 -77.61 27.05 -20.05
N LYS A 2 -77.53 25.98 -19.26
CA LYS A 2 -76.30 25.24 -18.92
C LYS A 2 -75.88 24.34 -20.10
N LYS A 3 -74.58 24.30 -20.43
CA LYS A 3 -73.95 23.14 -21.05
C LYS A 3 -72.70 22.78 -20.26
N ILE A 4 -72.77 21.60 -19.65
CA ILE A 4 -71.76 20.91 -18.87
C ILE A 4 -70.96 20.06 -19.86
N THR A 5 -69.63 20.09 -19.79
CA THR A 5 -68.77 19.08 -20.44
C THR A 5 -67.51 18.87 -19.59
N LEU A 6 -67.50 17.74 -18.86
CA LEU A 6 -66.30 17.01 -18.40
C LEU A 6 -66.05 15.88 -19.43
N PRO A 7 -64.95 15.07 -19.37
CA PRO A 7 -63.63 15.23 -18.73
C PRO A 7 -62.48 14.86 -19.70
N LEU A 8 -61.21 14.97 -19.29
CA LEU A 8 -60.24 13.90 -19.56
C LEU A 8 -59.09 13.96 -18.55
N LEU A 9 -59.13 13.02 -17.60
CA LEU A 9 -58.03 12.70 -16.70
C LEU A 9 -57.01 11.87 -17.49
N ALA A 10 -55.80 12.38 -17.69
CA ALA A 10 -54.67 11.60 -18.16
C ALA A 10 -53.68 11.40 -17.00
N CYS A 11 -53.87 10.32 -16.24
CA CYS A 11 -52.88 9.86 -15.27
C CYS A 11 -51.69 9.25 -16.02
N LEU A 12 -50.61 10.03 -16.17
CA LEU A 12 -49.29 9.53 -16.54
C LEU A 12 -48.66 8.87 -15.31
N ALA A 13 -48.80 7.54 -15.20
CA ALA A 13 -48.04 6.74 -14.27
C ALA A 13 -46.60 6.58 -14.78
N LEU A 14 -45.66 7.31 -14.18
CA LEU A 14 -44.24 7.12 -14.40
C LEU A 14 -43.77 5.84 -13.68
N PRO A 15 -42.98 4.96 -14.33
CA PRO A 15 -42.35 3.86 -13.63
C PRO A 15 -41.25 4.42 -12.72
N LEU A 16 -41.44 4.29 -11.41
CA LEU A 16 -40.35 4.39 -10.44
C LEU A 16 -39.36 3.26 -10.74
N VAL A 17 -38.29 3.58 -11.46
CA VAL A 17 -37.11 2.72 -11.55
C VAL A 17 -36.48 2.71 -10.17
N ALA A 18 -36.77 1.65 -9.41
CA ALA A 18 -36.11 1.37 -8.15
C ALA A 18 -34.61 1.17 -8.44
N ALA A 19 -33.80 2.19 -8.15
CA ALA A 19 -32.37 2.06 -8.12
C ALA A 19 -32.03 1.02 -7.05
N ALA A 20 -31.54 -0.14 -7.48
CA ALA A 20 -31.00 -1.14 -6.57
C ALA A 20 -29.93 -0.47 -5.70
N PRO A 21 -29.88 -0.74 -4.38
CA PRO A 21 -28.83 -0.21 -3.55
C PRO A 21 -27.52 -0.73 -4.12
N ALA A 22 -26.64 0.18 -4.56
CA ALA A 22 -25.25 -0.14 -4.77
C ALA A 22 -24.71 -0.68 -3.44
N GLN A 23 -24.68 -2.00 -3.31
CA GLN A 23 -23.94 -2.68 -2.27
C GLN A 23 -22.48 -2.29 -2.50
N ALA A 24 -22.05 -1.25 -1.80
CA ALA A 24 -20.64 -0.98 -1.56
C ALA A 24 -20.07 -2.28 -1.00
N ALA A 25 -19.39 -3.04 -1.86
CA ALA A 25 -18.64 -4.20 -1.44
C ALA A 25 -17.82 -3.76 -0.23
N LYS A 26 -18.06 -4.35 0.94
CA LYS A 26 -17.24 -4.12 2.14
C LYS A 26 -15.82 -4.49 1.72
N GLN A 27 -15.04 -3.46 1.40
CA GLN A 27 -13.68 -3.62 0.93
C GLN A 27 -12.88 -4.06 2.16
N VAL A 28 -12.66 -5.37 2.26
CA VAL A 28 -11.94 -5.97 3.38
C VAL A 28 -10.54 -5.40 3.33
N SER A 29 -10.16 -4.60 4.32
CA SER A 29 -8.82 -4.03 4.36
C SER A 29 -7.82 -5.11 4.75
N LEU A 30 -6.60 -5.04 4.21
CA LEU A 30 -5.45 -5.88 4.63
C LEU A 30 -5.39 -6.13 6.14
N CYS A 31 -5.63 -5.08 6.91
CA CYS A 31 -5.53 -5.10 8.36
C CYS A 31 -6.86 -5.43 9.05
N ASP A 32 -7.94 -5.51 8.28
CA ASP A 32 -9.32 -5.79 8.71
C ASP A 32 -9.77 -7.20 8.29
N THR A 33 -8.95 -8.24 8.52
CA THR A 33 -9.35 -9.66 8.61
C THR A 33 -9.06 -10.62 7.42
N ALA A 34 -8.64 -10.18 6.22
CA ALA A 34 -8.55 -11.12 5.07
C ALA A 34 -7.24 -11.90 4.88
N ILE A 35 -6.11 -11.50 5.49
CA ILE A 35 -4.82 -12.19 5.26
C ILE A 35 -4.25 -12.83 6.55
N LYS A 36 -5.12 -13.29 7.45
CA LYS A 36 -4.69 -14.33 8.41
C LYS A 36 -4.43 -15.65 7.69
N ASP A 37 -5.19 -15.90 6.62
CA ASP A 37 -5.25 -17.17 5.92
C ASP A 37 -4.71 -17.13 4.49
N ALA A 38 -4.14 -16.00 4.02
CA ALA A 38 -3.42 -16.08 2.75
C ALA A 38 -2.16 -16.91 3.00
N LYS A 39 -2.28 -18.20 2.68
CA LYS A 39 -1.13 -19.04 2.39
C LYS A 39 -0.23 -18.22 1.47
N PRO A 40 1.09 -18.14 1.73
CA PRO A 40 1.99 -17.57 0.74
C PRO A 40 1.67 -18.28 -0.56
N ARG A 41 1.08 -17.54 -1.52
CA ARG A 41 1.20 -17.98 -2.90
C ARG A 41 2.70 -17.85 -3.11
N SER A 42 3.40 -18.99 -3.03
CA SER A 42 4.70 -19.11 -3.67
C SER A 42 4.48 -18.56 -5.08
N GLY A 43 5.06 -17.39 -5.31
CA GLY A 43 4.56 -16.49 -6.33
C GLY A 43 5.21 -15.15 -6.12
N GLU A 44 6.37 -15.00 -6.75
CA GLU A 44 7.00 -13.73 -7.08
C GLU A 44 5.92 -12.62 -7.20
N PRO A 45 6.03 -11.46 -6.54
CA PRO A 45 5.31 -10.26 -6.90
C PRO A 45 5.19 -10.19 -8.41
N ALA A 46 3.96 -10.02 -8.91
CA ALA A 46 3.68 -10.04 -10.34
C ALA A 46 4.74 -9.21 -11.06
N ARG A 47 5.51 -9.86 -11.95
CA ARG A 47 6.64 -9.22 -12.65
C ARG A 47 6.17 -7.87 -13.20
N GLY A 48 6.80 -6.78 -12.78
CA GLY A 48 6.41 -5.42 -13.17
C GLY A 48 5.39 -4.73 -12.24
N ARG A 49 4.51 -3.91 -12.82
CA ARG A 49 3.60 -2.99 -12.10
C ARG A 49 2.24 -3.66 -11.85
N GLY A 50 2.21 -4.68 -11.00
CA GLY A 50 0.97 -5.32 -10.55
C GLY A 50 0.48 -4.80 -9.20
N ALA A 51 -0.83 -4.85 -8.96
CA ALA A 51 -1.37 -4.79 -7.61
C ALA A 51 -1.00 -6.10 -6.90
N VAL A 52 -0.13 -6.01 -5.90
CA VAL A 52 0.13 -7.13 -4.98
C VAL A 52 -0.94 -7.10 -3.90
N PRO A 53 -1.28 -8.23 -3.24
CA PRO A 53 -2.38 -8.25 -2.27
C PRO A 53 -2.22 -7.13 -1.25
N GLY A 54 -3.14 -6.15 -1.26
CA GLY A 54 -3.10 -5.06 -0.28
C GLY A 54 -2.10 -3.92 -0.52
N LEU A 55 -1.34 -3.95 -1.61
CA LEU A 55 -0.42 -2.87 -1.96
C LEU A 55 -0.47 -2.59 -3.47
N ARG A 56 -0.70 -1.33 -3.81
CA ARG A 56 -0.62 -0.83 -5.18
C ARG A 56 0.71 -0.10 -5.36
N VAL A 57 1.45 -0.50 -6.38
CA VAL A 57 2.71 0.14 -6.81
C VAL A 57 2.56 0.62 -8.25
N SER A 58 2.34 1.92 -8.45
CA SER A 58 2.13 2.50 -9.80
C SER A 58 3.44 2.88 -10.50
N TYR A 59 4.55 2.91 -9.76
CA TYR A 59 5.88 3.18 -10.30
C TYR A 59 6.89 2.17 -9.77
N LEU A 60 7.42 1.37 -10.70
CA LEU A 60 8.55 0.49 -10.46
C LEU A 60 9.65 0.88 -11.47
N PRO A 61 10.91 1.11 -11.03
CA PRO A 61 12.01 1.45 -11.93
C PRO A 61 12.21 0.36 -13.00
N LYS A 62 12.56 0.77 -14.23
CA LYS A 62 12.87 -0.18 -15.32
C LYS A 62 13.96 -1.15 -14.86
N GLY A 63 13.79 -2.43 -15.15
CA GLY A 63 14.71 -3.52 -14.81
C GLY A 63 14.38 -4.24 -13.50
N PHE A 64 13.55 -3.66 -12.62
CA PHE A 64 13.11 -4.33 -11.40
C PHE A 64 12.00 -5.34 -11.74
N ILE A 65 12.38 -6.55 -12.13
CA ILE A 65 11.47 -7.58 -12.66
C ILE A 65 11.34 -8.80 -11.75
N TYR A 66 12.31 -9.05 -10.88
CA TYR A 66 12.26 -10.15 -9.92
C TYR A 66 11.55 -9.70 -8.67
N GLY A 67 10.49 -10.41 -8.29
CA GLY A 67 9.74 -10.15 -7.08
C GLY A 67 10.01 -11.21 -6.01
N ASP A 68 10.00 -10.84 -4.73
CA ASP A 68 9.72 -11.75 -3.63
C ASP A 68 8.62 -11.24 -2.69
N PHE A 69 7.88 -12.13 -2.04
CA PHE A 69 6.81 -11.83 -1.10
C PHE A 69 7.05 -12.52 0.24
N SER A 70 6.97 -11.75 1.33
CA SER A 70 7.08 -12.26 2.69
C SER A 70 5.86 -11.87 3.53
N HIS A 71 5.51 -12.73 4.48
CA HIS A 71 4.50 -12.46 5.48
C HIS A 71 5.05 -12.83 6.85
N HIS A 72 4.98 -11.88 7.79
CA HIS A 72 5.35 -12.10 9.17
C HIS A 72 4.19 -11.72 10.08
N SER A 73 3.80 -12.63 10.97
CA SER A 73 2.75 -12.39 11.97
C SER A 73 3.37 -12.33 13.36
N GLY A 74 3.29 -11.15 13.99
CA GLY A 74 3.70 -10.94 15.37
C GLY A 74 2.51 -10.67 16.29
N LYS A 75 2.74 -10.74 17.60
CA LYS A 75 1.71 -10.45 18.63
C LYS A 75 1.17 -9.01 18.57
N LYS A 76 2.01 -8.06 18.12
CA LYS A 76 1.71 -6.62 18.14
C LYS A 76 1.43 -6.03 16.76
N ALA A 77 1.93 -6.65 15.70
CA ALA A 77 1.76 -6.20 14.32
C ALA A 77 1.96 -7.36 13.35
N TRP A 78 1.38 -7.25 12.16
CA TRP A 78 1.68 -8.14 11.04
C TRP A 78 2.30 -7.33 9.91
N GLU A 79 3.15 -7.99 9.13
CA GLU A 79 3.98 -7.38 8.09
C GLU A 79 3.82 -8.18 6.80
N TYR A 80 3.53 -7.46 5.72
CA TYR A 80 3.54 -7.97 4.35
C TYR A 80 4.69 -7.28 3.61
N GLY A 81 5.72 -8.04 3.24
CA GLY A 81 6.88 -7.56 2.52
C GLY A 81 6.82 -7.90 1.04
N TYR A 82 7.24 -6.95 0.22
CA TYR A 82 7.35 -7.08 -1.23
C TYR A 82 8.71 -6.56 -1.64
N ALA A 83 9.54 -7.45 -2.17
CA ALA A 83 10.85 -7.12 -2.68
C ALA A 83 10.82 -7.10 -4.20
N TRP A 84 11.52 -6.15 -4.81
CA TRP A 84 11.86 -6.16 -6.22
C TRP A 84 13.36 -6.02 -6.42
N SER A 85 13.92 -6.72 -7.40
CA SER A 85 15.31 -6.60 -7.82
C SER A 85 15.46 -6.70 -9.35
N ASP A 86 16.65 -6.35 -9.83
CA ASP A 86 17.03 -6.25 -11.24
C ASP A 86 18.16 -7.24 -11.56
N ASP A 87 18.13 -7.90 -12.73
CA ASP A 87 19.12 -8.89 -13.20
C ASP A 87 20.41 -8.28 -13.73
N ARG A 88 20.48 -6.96 -13.89
CA ARG A 88 21.68 -6.30 -14.44
C ARG A 88 22.90 -6.36 -13.51
N ASP A 89 22.88 -7.20 -12.47
CA ASP A 89 24.06 -7.60 -11.70
C ASP A 89 23.85 -8.96 -11.01
N ASP A 90 24.45 -10.02 -11.55
CA ASP A 90 24.41 -11.37 -10.96
C ASP A 90 25.25 -11.47 -9.68
N VAL A 91 26.25 -10.58 -9.55
CA VAL A 91 27.17 -10.54 -8.41
C VAL A 91 26.55 -9.79 -7.23
N ASP A 92 25.55 -8.92 -7.47
CA ASP A 92 24.99 -8.10 -6.39
C ASP A 92 23.49 -7.74 -6.47
N ARG A 93 22.63 -8.76 -6.56
CA ARG A 93 21.17 -8.59 -6.45
C ARG A 93 20.73 -7.80 -5.20
N LYS A 94 21.53 -7.82 -4.12
CA LYS A 94 21.25 -7.10 -2.87
C LYS A 94 21.40 -5.58 -3.02
N HIS A 95 22.29 -5.13 -3.91
CA HIS A 95 22.61 -3.71 -4.09
C HIS A 95 21.63 -2.96 -5.01
N ARG A 96 20.74 -3.69 -5.70
CA ARG A 96 19.69 -3.12 -6.56
C ARG A 96 18.33 -3.69 -6.18
N SER A 97 17.99 -3.49 -4.91
CA SER A 97 16.75 -3.93 -4.30
C SER A 97 15.82 -2.76 -3.96
N LEU A 98 14.52 -3.00 -4.08
CA LEU A 98 13.45 -2.16 -3.57
C LEU A 98 12.58 -3.05 -2.68
N TRP A 99 12.54 -2.78 -1.39
CA TRP A 99 11.65 -3.48 -0.47
C TRP A 99 10.58 -2.52 0.00
N VAL A 100 9.32 -2.92 -0.13
CA VAL A 100 8.17 -2.21 0.39
C VAL A 100 7.46 -3.12 1.35
N ARG A 101 7.06 -2.60 2.51
CA ARG A 101 6.32 -3.37 3.50
C ARG A 101 5.06 -2.65 3.92
N VAL A 102 3.96 -3.38 4.02
CA VAL A 102 2.75 -2.92 4.69
C VAL A 102 2.69 -3.56 6.06
N VAL A 103 2.68 -2.74 7.10
CA VAL A 103 2.64 -3.18 8.49
C VAL A 103 1.31 -2.78 9.11
N CYS A 104 0.53 -3.78 9.51
CA CYS A 104 -0.71 -3.63 10.25
C CYS A 104 -0.36 -3.49 11.73
N TRP A 105 -0.33 -2.25 12.24
CA TRP A 105 0.03 -1.94 13.61
C TRP A 105 -0.97 -0.95 14.21
N PRO A 106 -1.97 -1.42 15.01
CA PRO A 106 -3.07 -0.58 15.50
C PRO A 106 -2.67 0.65 16.30
N ALA A 107 -1.49 0.64 16.92
CA ALA A 107 -0.97 1.79 17.68
C ALA A 107 -0.43 2.92 16.79
N ALA A 108 -0.21 2.68 15.49
CA ALA A 108 0.27 3.69 14.55
C ALA A 108 -0.83 4.71 14.25
N LYS A 109 -0.72 5.91 14.81
CA LYS A 109 -1.65 7.02 14.56
C LYS A 109 -0.95 8.15 13.78
N SER A 110 0.35 8.27 13.93
CA SER A 110 1.16 9.38 13.44
C SER A 110 2.62 8.99 13.21
N LEU A 111 3.39 9.88 12.59
CA LEU A 111 4.84 9.68 12.42
C LEU A 111 5.61 9.55 13.75
N LYS A 112 5.07 10.08 14.85
CA LYS A 112 5.73 10.01 16.17
C LYS A 112 5.74 8.59 16.74
N ASP A 113 4.87 7.72 16.25
CA ASP A 113 4.75 6.34 16.73
C ASP A 113 5.78 5.42 16.06
N LEU A 114 6.22 5.76 14.85
CA LEU A 114 7.12 4.93 14.03
C LEU A 114 8.44 4.50 14.69
N PRO A 115 9.08 5.27 15.58
CA PRO A 115 10.24 4.78 16.34
C PRO A 115 9.95 3.51 17.16
N GLY A 116 8.70 3.28 17.57
CA GLY A 116 8.25 2.09 18.30
C GLY A 116 7.66 0.99 17.43
N LEU A 117 7.77 1.09 16.10
CA LEU A 117 7.21 0.13 15.14
C LEU A 117 7.83 -1.27 15.35
N PRO A 118 7.04 -2.30 15.67
CA PRO A 118 7.56 -3.66 15.93
C PRO A 118 7.69 -4.46 14.62
N VAL A 119 8.65 -4.07 13.78
CA VAL A 119 9.03 -4.82 12.56
C VAL A 119 10.17 -5.78 12.83
N VAL A 120 10.31 -6.81 11.98
CA VAL A 120 11.40 -7.78 12.08
C VAL A 120 12.75 -7.11 11.80
N GLU A 121 12.79 -6.23 10.79
CA GLU A 121 14.01 -5.58 10.34
C GLU A 121 13.83 -4.08 10.19
N GLY A 122 14.82 -3.32 10.67
CA GLY A 122 14.83 -1.85 10.61
C GLY A 122 14.14 -1.19 11.81
N SER A 123 14.49 0.08 12.02
CA SER A 123 13.91 0.92 13.08
C SER A 123 13.97 2.38 12.67
N PHE A 124 13.05 3.19 13.21
CA PHE A 124 13.02 4.64 13.04
C PHE A 124 13.51 5.40 14.29
N ALA A 125 14.17 4.73 15.24
CA ALA A 125 14.64 5.37 16.49
C ALA A 125 15.56 6.59 16.25
N THR A 126 16.40 6.53 15.21
CA THR A 126 17.35 7.60 14.84
C THR A 126 16.94 8.32 13.56
N ALA A 127 15.68 8.16 13.12
CA ALA A 127 15.23 8.70 11.85
C ALA A 127 14.85 10.18 11.93
N GLU A 128 15.11 10.91 10.85
CA GLU A 128 14.74 12.30 10.68
C GLU A 128 13.39 12.43 9.96
N LYS A 129 12.73 13.57 10.15
CA LYS A 129 11.49 13.89 9.43
C LYS A 129 11.83 14.51 8.09
N ALA A 130 11.18 14.04 7.03
CA ALA A 130 11.33 14.61 5.70
C ALA A 130 10.00 14.68 4.96
N THR A 131 10.00 15.38 3.81
CA THR A 131 8.93 15.29 2.83
C THR A 131 9.46 14.63 1.57
N VAL A 132 8.91 13.47 1.21
CA VAL A 132 9.36 12.69 0.03
C VAL A 132 8.15 12.28 -0.78
N GLY A 133 8.16 12.56 -2.09
CA GLY A 133 7.03 12.25 -2.97
C GLY A 133 5.71 12.95 -2.58
N GLY A 134 5.80 14.08 -1.87
CA GLY A 134 4.64 14.82 -1.34
C GLY A 134 4.07 14.25 -0.04
N ARG A 135 4.73 13.28 0.59
CA ARG A 135 4.32 12.68 1.87
C ARG A 135 5.26 13.10 2.99
N LYS A 136 4.70 13.33 4.18
CA LYS A 136 5.50 13.44 5.41
C LYS A 136 5.94 12.04 5.83
N VAL A 137 7.24 11.86 6.02
CA VAL A 137 7.85 10.55 6.31
C VAL A 137 8.87 10.67 7.43
N LEU A 138 9.22 9.54 8.04
CA LEU A 138 10.52 9.37 8.69
C LEU A 138 11.49 8.72 7.72
N THR A 139 12.74 9.13 7.74
CA THR A 139 13.78 8.55 6.90
C THR A 139 15.12 8.46 7.63
N LYS A 140 15.92 7.46 7.27
CA LYS A 140 17.32 7.34 7.67
C LYS A 140 18.09 6.58 6.60
N GLU A 141 19.40 6.61 6.69
CA GLU A 141 20.24 5.71 5.91
C GLU A 141 19.95 4.26 6.28
N GLY A 142 19.96 3.39 5.27
CA GLY A 142 19.95 1.95 5.50
C GLY A 142 21.27 1.54 6.12
N ASP A 143 21.19 0.76 7.18
CA ASP A 143 22.34 0.21 7.90
C ASP A 143 22.13 -1.29 8.19
N GLY A 144 23.24 -2.01 8.34
CA GLY A 144 23.26 -3.41 8.75
C GLY A 144 22.34 -4.31 7.90
N ALA A 145 21.34 -4.91 8.56
CA ALA A 145 20.40 -5.87 7.95
C ALA A 145 19.54 -5.30 6.81
N LEU A 146 19.30 -3.98 6.77
CA LEU A 146 18.53 -3.36 5.69
C LEU A 146 19.35 -3.17 4.39
N GLY A 147 20.68 -3.29 4.47
CA GLY A 147 21.60 -2.97 3.37
C GLY A 147 21.80 -1.47 3.15
N HIS A 148 22.59 -1.12 2.14
CA HIS A 148 22.92 0.26 1.79
C HIS A 148 21.79 0.94 1.01
N GLY A 149 21.43 2.17 1.40
CA GLY A 149 20.41 2.94 0.71
C GLY A 149 19.63 3.88 1.64
N ARG A 150 18.35 4.08 1.34
CA ARG A 150 17.47 4.97 2.10
C ARG A 150 16.25 4.21 2.61
N TYR A 151 16.13 4.16 3.92
CA TYR A 151 14.97 3.62 4.61
C TYR A 151 13.97 4.74 4.91
N VAL A 152 12.70 4.51 4.60
CA VAL A 152 11.62 5.48 4.72
C VAL A 152 10.38 4.82 5.30
N GLY A 153 9.63 5.52 6.14
CA GLY A 153 8.34 5.04 6.62
C GLY A 153 7.34 6.14 6.86
N TRP A 154 6.07 5.81 6.71
CA TRP A 154 4.96 6.70 7.03
C TRP A 154 3.72 5.91 7.45
N VAL A 155 2.83 6.60 8.17
CA VAL A 155 1.48 6.10 8.45
C VAL A 155 0.62 6.42 7.24
N GLU A 156 0.18 5.41 6.48
CA GLU A 156 -0.72 5.60 5.33
C GLU A 156 -2.12 6.01 5.80
N ARG A 157 -2.57 5.36 6.87
CA ARG A 157 -3.80 5.63 7.62
C ARG A 157 -3.65 5.06 9.03
N PRO A 158 -4.49 5.45 10.00
CA PRO A 158 -4.42 4.87 11.34
C PRO A 158 -4.41 3.34 11.30
N GLY A 159 -3.44 2.72 11.97
CA GLY A 159 -3.27 1.27 11.99
C GLY A 159 -2.45 0.67 10.84
N VAL A 160 -2.12 1.46 9.80
CA VAL A 160 -1.40 0.97 8.62
C VAL A 160 -0.16 1.81 8.35
N VAL A 161 1.00 1.17 8.47
CA VAL A 161 2.31 1.76 8.18
C VAL A 161 2.82 1.20 6.88
N ILE A 162 3.44 2.05 6.06
CA ILE A 162 4.22 1.61 4.92
C ILE A 162 5.67 1.93 5.19
N THR A 163 6.55 0.97 4.95
CA THR A 163 8.00 1.18 4.97
C THR A 163 8.57 0.86 3.60
N VAL A 164 9.63 1.58 3.22
CA VAL A 164 10.34 1.42 1.95
C VAL A 164 11.83 1.41 2.26
N MET A 165 12.51 0.34 1.88
CA MET A 165 13.96 0.33 1.77
C MET A 165 14.32 0.38 0.28
N ALA A 166 14.91 1.49 -0.14
CA ALA A 166 15.37 1.66 -1.51
C ALA A 166 16.89 1.67 -1.51
N SER A 167 17.49 0.73 -2.21
CA SER A 167 18.94 0.68 -2.42
C SER A 167 19.47 2.00 -3.03
N GLU A 168 20.77 2.26 -2.84
CA GLU A 168 21.42 3.50 -3.26
C GLU A 168 21.10 3.93 -4.71
N PRO A 169 21.10 3.04 -5.73
CA PRO A 169 20.78 3.41 -7.12
C PRO A 169 19.34 3.92 -7.32
N LEU A 170 18.45 3.70 -6.36
CA LEU A 170 17.05 4.11 -6.39
C LEU A 170 16.77 5.42 -5.64
N THR A 171 17.72 5.90 -4.84
CA THR A 171 17.53 7.08 -3.96
C THR A 171 17.10 8.32 -4.75
N SER A 172 17.70 8.56 -5.92
CA SER A 172 17.33 9.66 -6.83
C SER A 172 15.89 9.59 -7.35
N ARG A 173 15.26 8.41 -7.30
CA ARG A 173 13.88 8.15 -7.78
C ARG A 173 12.90 7.92 -6.63
N LEU A 174 13.36 8.00 -5.39
CA LEU A 174 12.60 7.65 -4.19
C LEU A 174 11.28 8.42 -4.09
N GLY A 175 11.29 9.72 -4.42
CA GLY A 175 10.08 10.54 -4.45
C GLY A 175 9.01 10.00 -5.40
N ARG A 176 9.40 9.49 -6.58
CA ARG A 176 8.47 8.93 -7.57
C ARG A 176 7.95 7.56 -7.14
N ILE A 177 8.80 6.74 -6.52
CA ILE A 177 8.43 5.44 -5.93
C ILE A 177 7.38 5.65 -4.84
N ILE A 178 7.69 6.48 -3.84
CA ILE A 178 6.82 6.74 -2.69
C ILE A 178 5.47 7.36 -3.10
N LYS A 179 5.49 8.27 -4.08
CA LYS A 179 4.24 8.84 -4.64
C LYS A 179 3.35 7.77 -5.27
N GLY A 180 3.94 6.73 -5.84
CA GLY A 180 3.23 5.64 -6.52
C GLY A 180 2.79 4.49 -5.62
N ILE A 181 3.13 4.50 -4.34
CA ILE A 181 2.78 3.44 -3.39
C ILE A 181 1.50 3.81 -2.64
N ARG A 182 0.56 2.87 -2.54
CA ARG A 182 -0.66 2.98 -1.72
C ARG A 182 -0.99 1.63 -1.10
N ALA A 183 -1.34 1.59 0.18
CA ALA A 183 -2.03 0.42 0.72
C ALA A 183 -3.42 0.34 0.05
N THR A 184 -3.79 -0.82 -0.45
CA THR A 184 -5.15 -1.08 -0.92
C THR A 184 -5.94 -1.74 0.19
N ASN A 185 -7.27 -1.63 0.10
CA ASN A 185 -8.16 -2.45 0.90
C ASN A 185 -8.11 -3.87 0.34
#